data_AF-A0A940FLB0-F1
#
_entry.id   AF-A0A940FLB0-F1
#
_cell.length_a   1.000
_cell.length_b   1.000
_cell.length_c   1.000
_cell.angle_alpha   90.00
_cell.angle_beta   90.00
_cell.angle_gamma   90.00
#
_symmetry.space_group_name_H-M   'P 1'
#
loop_
_entity.id
_entity.type
_entity.pdbx_description
1 polymer ?
#
loop_
_entity_poly.entity_id
_entity_poly.type
_entity_poly.pdbx_seq_one_letter_code
_entity_poly.pdbx_strand_id
1 'polypeptide(L)'
;MPTQVVVQRPSDADQDHGRSYNPAGFPDITTGPNVVSDYSLTMERPVIAETAYVHPQASVIGYVTLGERVLVAPQASVRGDEGKNILVGDETSVQDGVVIHALSTEEKGVSKMEHRVVVNGQEYAVYIGERVTLAPQSQVHGPSVVADDAYIGMQALVFKARIGAGCVLEPRAAAIGVNIREGHYVPAGVVVTSQEQADSLPAITPGYAYKDAGAQAVKVNTQLAEGYRNLYPAGYQPSAAPEAAAGH
;
A
#
# COMPACT_ATOMS: atom_id res chain seq x y z
N MET A 1 19.74 36.30 -5.27
CA MET A 1 19.21 36.23 -3.89
C MET A 1 18.21 35.08 -3.85
N PRO A 2 18.42 34.00 -3.07
CA PRO A 2 17.44 32.92 -3.00
C PRO A 2 16.25 33.36 -2.14
N THR A 3 15.05 33.26 -2.71
CA THR A 3 13.79 33.59 -2.04
C THR A 3 13.53 32.54 -0.95
N GLN A 4 13.53 32.95 0.31
CA GLN A 4 13.10 32.10 1.43
C GLN A 4 11.60 31.79 1.26
N VAL A 5 11.27 30.51 1.06
CA VAL A 5 9.90 30.03 1.17
C VAL A 5 9.56 30.01 2.66
N VAL A 6 8.69 30.93 3.08
CA VAL A 6 8.17 30.97 4.45
C VAL A 6 7.10 29.89 4.57
N VAL A 7 7.46 28.77 5.19
CA VAL A 7 6.51 27.70 5.55
C VAL A 7 5.59 28.24 6.64
N GLN A 8 4.34 28.54 6.31
CA GLN A 8 3.33 28.86 7.31
C GLN A 8 2.95 27.58 8.07
N ARG A 9 2.93 27.65 9.40
CA ARG A 9 2.39 26.58 10.24
C ARG A 9 0.86 26.51 10.04
N PRO A 10 0.25 25.30 10.02
CA PRO A 10 -1.20 25.18 9.94
C PRO A 10 -1.87 25.92 11.10
N SER A 11 -3.01 26.56 10.83
CA SER A 11 -3.84 27.20 11.84
C SER A 11 -4.61 26.18 12.68
N ASP A 12 -4.96 26.53 13.91
CA ASP A 12 -5.69 25.69 14.88
C ASP A 12 -7.08 25.20 14.41
N ALA A 13 -7.55 25.62 13.24
CA ALA A 13 -8.83 25.22 12.65
C ALA A 13 -8.82 23.86 11.93
N ASP A 14 -7.66 23.23 11.70
CA ASP A 14 -7.53 21.91 11.05
C ASP A 14 -7.63 20.71 12.03
N GLN A 15 -8.07 20.94 13.28
CA GLN A 15 -7.97 19.95 14.37
C GLN A 15 -9.21 19.09 14.64
N ASP A 16 -10.28 19.14 13.83
CA ASP A 16 -11.51 18.40 14.16
C ASP A 16 -12.01 17.49 13.05
N HIS A 17 -11.30 16.37 12.80
CA HIS A 17 -11.87 15.17 12.22
C HIS A 17 -11.22 13.92 12.82
N GLY A 18 -11.94 13.25 13.74
CA GLY A 18 -11.66 11.88 14.19
C GLY A 18 -10.69 11.76 15.35
N ARG A 19 -11.20 11.60 16.58
CA ARG A 19 -10.39 11.26 17.75
C ARG A 19 -9.97 9.79 17.70
N SER A 20 -8.67 9.52 17.66
CA SER A 20 -8.04 8.25 18.01
C SER A 20 -7.11 8.42 19.24
N TYR A 21 -6.91 7.32 19.97
CA TYR A 21 -6.31 7.23 21.31
C TYR A 21 -4.82 7.59 21.38
N ASN A 22 -4.39 8.27 22.46
CA ASN A 22 -2.99 8.60 22.74
C ASN A 22 -2.71 8.73 24.26
N PRO A 23 -1.98 7.80 24.89
CA PRO A 23 -1.62 7.89 26.31
C PRO A 23 -0.32 8.67 26.60
N ALA A 24 0.32 9.32 25.62
CA ALA A 24 1.63 9.96 25.82
C ALA A 24 1.88 11.30 25.07
N GLY A 25 0.88 11.91 24.44
CA GLY A 25 1.06 13.19 23.72
C GLY A 25 1.71 13.08 22.33
N PHE A 26 1.94 11.87 21.81
CA PHE A 26 2.32 11.66 20.40
C PHE A 26 1.08 11.58 19.50
N PRO A 27 0.94 12.42 18.46
CA PRO A 27 -0.23 12.37 17.57
C PRO A 27 -0.37 10.96 16.96
N ASP A 28 -1.59 10.54 16.64
CA ASP A 28 -1.84 9.29 15.92
C ASP A 28 -1.03 9.26 14.61
N ILE A 29 0.05 8.48 14.60
CA ILE A 29 0.95 8.32 13.45
C ILE A 29 0.51 7.18 12.53
N THR A 30 -0.58 6.47 12.86
CA THR A 30 -1.08 5.34 12.06
C THR A 30 -1.54 5.82 10.69
N THR A 31 -2.29 6.92 10.65
CA THR A 31 -2.73 7.57 9.42
C THR A 31 -2.47 9.07 9.52
N GLY A 32 -1.70 9.64 8.60
CA GLY A 32 -1.24 11.02 8.73
C GLY A 32 -1.03 11.72 7.40
N PRO A 33 -0.93 13.07 7.41
CA PRO A 33 -0.58 13.80 6.21
C PRO A 33 0.89 13.55 5.84
N ASN A 34 1.22 13.70 4.57
CA ASN A 34 2.62 13.93 4.18
C ASN A 34 3.09 15.33 4.65
N VAL A 35 4.34 15.66 4.35
CA VAL A 35 4.95 16.95 4.70
C VAL A 35 5.20 17.79 3.45
N VAL A 36 5.19 19.12 3.61
CA VAL A 36 5.67 20.04 2.56
C VAL A 36 7.17 19.84 2.36
N SER A 37 7.59 19.65 1.11
CA SER A 37 8.98 19.48 0.73
C SER A 37 9.22 19.95 -0.71
N ASP A 38 10.47 19.87 -1.17
CA ASP A 38 10.78 20.08 -2.59
C ASP A 38 10.07 19.07 -3.50
N TYR A 39 9.60 17.93 -2.99
CA TYR A 39 8.95 16.86 -3.76
C TYR A 39 7.42 16.80 -3.54
N SER A 40 6.90 17.63 -2.63
CA SER A 40 5.47 17.81 -2.42
C SER A 40 5.17 19.21 -1.92
N LEU A 41 4.64 20.06 -2.78
CA LEU A 41 4.35 21.45 -2.42
C LEU A 41 3.12 21.63 -1.52
N THR A 42 2.33 20.58 -1.32
CA THR A 42 1.13 20.60 -0.46
C THR A 42 1.10 19.39 0.47
N MET A 43 0.38 19.56 1.59
CA MET A 43 0.02 18.45 2.48
C MET A 43 -1.28 17.82 2.00
N GLU A 44 -1.35 16.50 2.05
CA GLU A 44 -2.48 15.67 1.67
C GLU A 44 -2.65 14.57 2.71
N ARG A 45 -3.89 14.15 2.96
CA ARG A 45 -4.22 13.03 3.85
C ARG A 45 -4.72 11.83 3.05
N PRO A 46 -4.52 10.61 3.56
CA PRO A 46 -5.09 9.43 2.93
C PRO A 46 -6.62 9.50 2.84
N VAL A 47 -7.17 9.04 1.72
CA VAL A 47 -8.60 8.79 1.54
C VAL A 47 -8.83 7.30 1.77
N ILE A 48 -9.54 6.94 2.84
CA ILE A 48 -9.72 5.56 3.28
C ILE A 48 -11.20 5.24 3.27
N ALA A 49 -11.60 4.21 2.51
CA ALA A 49 -12.97 3.73 2.48
C ALA A 49 -13.45 3.26 3.88
N GLU A 50 -14.74 3.44 4.16
CA GLU A 50 -15.31 3.14 5.48
C GLU A 50 -15.13 1.67 5.88
N THR A 51 -15.18 0.75 4.90
CA THR A 51 -15.05 -0.68 5.13
C THR A 51 -13.61 -1.21 5.12
N ALA A 52 -12.62 -0.35 4.86
CA ALA A 52 -11.21 -0.71 5.00
C ALA A 52 -10.80 -0.78 6.48
N TYR A 53 -9.80 -1.60 6.78
CA TYR A 53 -9.18 -1.69 8.10
C TYR A 53 -7.70 -1.38 8.02
N VAL A 54 -7.23 -0.42 8.82
CA VAL A 54 -5.81 -0.12 9.02
C VAL A 54 -5.42 -0.51 10.44
N HIS A 55 -4.50 -1.46 10.56
CA HIS A 55 -4.02 -1.90 11.86
C HIS A 55 -3.30 -0.74 12.60
N PRO A 56 -3.47 -0.59 13.93
CA PRO A 56 -2.80 0.48 14.72
C PRO A 56 -1.26 0.47 14.72
N GLN A 57 -0.65 -0.57 14.16
CA GLN A 57 0.81 -0.69 14.01
C GLN A 57 1.26 -0.52 12.55
N ALA A 58 0.33 -0.20 11.64
CA ALA A 58 0.64 0.20 10.28
C ALA A 58 0.88 1.71 10.21
N SER A 59 1.35 2.18 9.05
CA SER A 59 1.53 3.59 8.73
C SER A 59 1.01 3.88 7.33
N VAL A 60 0.01 4.76 7.20
CA VAL A 60 -0.57 5.21 5.93
C VAL A 60 -0.44 6.72 5.84
N ILE A 61 0.36 7.24 4.91
CA ILE A 61 0.78 8.64 4.90
C ILE A 61 0.59 9.27 3.52
N GLY A 62 0.01 10.47 3.49
CA GLY A 62 0.05 11.34 2.30
C GLY A 62 -0.97 10.99 1.22
N TYR A 63 -0.54 11.09 -0.04
CA TYR A 63 -1.35 10.84 -1.23
C TYR A 63 -1.67 9.35 -1.43
N VAL A 64 -2.52 8.81 -0.57
CA VAL A 64 -2.91 7.41 -0.59
C VAL A 64 -4.42 7.29 -0.66
N THR A 65 -4.92 6.43 -1.54
CA THR A 65 -6.34 6.03 -1.58
C THR A 65 -6.43 4.54 -1.29
N LEU A 66 -7.24 4.15 -0.30
CA LEU A 66 -7.57 2.77 0.02
C LEU A 66 -9.05 2.50 -0.30
N GLY A 67 -9.30 1.49 -1.12
CA GLY A 67 -10.62 1.03 -1.52
C GLY A 67 -11.38 0.25 -0.43
N GLU A 68 -12.57 -0.24 -0.78
CA GLU A 68 -13.46 -0.97 0.11
C GLU A 68 -12.87 -2.32 0.54
N ARG A 69 -13.12 -2.73 1.78
CA ARG A 69 -12.69 -4.03 2.36
C ARG A 69 -11.19 -4.30 2.26
N VAL A 70 -10.36 -3.26 2.12
CA VAL A 70 -8.91 -3.36 2.17
C VAL A 70 -8.45 -3.70 3.58
N LEU A 71 -7.48 -4.60 3.70
CA LEU A 71 -6.77 -4.90 4.96
C LEU A 71 -5.35 -4.35 4.90
N VAL A 72 -5.00 -3.43 5.78
CA VAL A 72 -3.61 -3.01 6.03
C VAL A 72 -3.16 -3.58 7.37
N ALA A 73 -2.27 -4.57 7.32
CA ALA A 73 -1.85 -5.37 8.47
C ALA A 73 -0.71 -4.72 9.27
N PRO A 74 -0.33 -5.26 10.45
CA PRO A 74 0.72 -4.70 11.30
C PRO A 74 2.02 -4.42 10.54
N GLN A 75 2.70 -3.31 10.88
CA GLN A 75 4.01 -2.94 10.33
C GLN A 75 4.02 -2.63 8.82
N ALA A 76 2.88 -2.68 8.13
CA ALA A 76 2.79 -2.20 6.76
C ALA A 76 3.01 -0.68 6.71
N SER A 77 3.73 -0.20 5.69
CA SER A 77 3.99 1.21 5.44
C SER A 77 3.56 1.59 4.02
N VAL A 78 2.47 2.32 3.89
CA VAL A 78 1.95 2.87 2.63
C VAL A 78 2.18 4.37 2.64
N ARG A 79 3.14 4.88 1.87
CA ARG A 79 3.62 6.26 2.03
C ARG A 79 3.71 6.98 0.69
N GLY A 80 2.84 7.96 0.49
CA GLY A 80 2.79 8.85 -0.67
C GLY A 80 3.24 10.27 -0.30
N ASP A 81 4.53 10.44 0.02
CA ASP A 81 5.13 11.72 0.40
C ASP A 81 6.07 12.31 -0.67
N GLU A 82 6.66 11.45 -1.51
CA GLU A 82 7.45 11.81 -2.68
C GLU A 82 6.68 11.55 -3.98
N GLY A 83 6.36 10.28 -4.24
CA GLY A 83 5.49 9.90 -5.34
C GLY A 83 4.03 10.08 -4.97
N LYS A 84 3.32 10.93 -5.72
CA LYS A 84 1.92 11.26 -5.49
C LYS A 84 0.97 10.23 -6.11
N ASN A 85 -0.23 10.12 -5.54
CA ASN A 85 -1.32 9.24 -5.98
C ASN A 85 -0.93 7.75 -5.94
N ILE A 86 -0.82 7.19 -4.74
CA ILE A 86 -0.75 5.74 -4.51
C ILE A 86 -2.17 5.22 -4.33
N LEU A 87 -2.61 4.31 -5.21
CA LEU A 87 -3.91 3.65 -5.10
C LEU A 87 -3.75 2.20 -4.65
N VAL A 88 -4.60 1.78 -3.71
CA VAL A 88 -4.85 0.39 -3.35
C VAL A 88 -6.34 0.12 -3.54
N GLY A 89 -6.68 -0.65 -4.58
CA GLY A 89 -8.06 -0.94 -4.96
C GLY A 89 -8.80 -1.88 -4.00
N ASP A 90 -10.09 -2.05 -4.25
CA ASP A 90 -11.01 -2.80 -3.40
C ASP A 90 -10.57 -4.25 -3.15
N GLU A 91 -10.88 -4.77 -1.96
CA GLU A 91 -10.62 -6.15 -1.54
C GLU A 91 -9.15 -6.57 -1.59
N THR A 92 -8.24 -5.60 -1.68
CA THR A 92 -6.79 -5.84 -1.66
C THR A 92 -6.26 -5.95 -0.24
N SER A 93 -5.27 -6.81 -0.02
CA SER A 93 -4.56 -6.92 1.26
C SER A 93 -3.13 -6.43 1.17
N VAL A 94 -2.75 -5.56 2.11
CA VAL A 94 -1.41 -5.03 2.34
C VAL A 94 -0.91 -5.66 3.65
N GLN A 95 -0.25 -6.81 3.55
CA GLN A 95 0.03 -7.66 4.72
C GLN A 95 1.26 -7.19 5.51
N ASP A 96 1.63 -7.97 6.53
CA ASP A 96 2.58 -7.55 7.55
C ASP A 96 3.93 -7.12 6.96
N GLY A 97 4.39 -5.93 7.34
CA GLY A 97 5.67 -5.39 6.88
C GLY A 97 5.74 -5.04 5.39
N VAL A 98 4.61 -5.04 4.66
CA VAL A 98 4.59 -4.60 3.26
C VAL A 98 4.93 -3.12 3.15
N VAL A 99 5.73 -2.76 2.16
CA VAL A 99 6.07 -1.37 1.87
C VAL A 99 5.53 -0.97 0.50
N ILE A 100 4.77 0.12 0.45
CA ILE A 100 4.40 0.80 -0.78
C ILE A 100 4.94 2.23 -0.71
N HIS A 101 5.85 2.55 -1.63
CA HIS A 101 6.48 3.87 -1.73
C HIS A 101 6.77 4.16 -3.21
N ALA A 102 7.26 5.35 -3.54
CA ALA A 102 7.52 5.69 -4.93
C ALA A 102 8.56 6.79 -5.07
N LEU A 103 9.23 6.77 -6.23
CA LEU A 103 10.08 7.87 -6.67
C LEU A 103 9.25 9.15 -6.80
N SER A 104 9.90 10.29 -6.54
CA SER A 104 9.28 11.62 -6.67
C SER A 104 8.65 11.82 -8.06
N THR A 105 7.35 12.18 -8.06
CA THR A 105 6.60 12.50 -9.29
C THR A 105 6.58 14.00 -9.61
N GLU A 106 7.12 14.83 -8.72
CA GLU A 106 7.47 16.22 -8.97
C GLU A 106 8.74 16.62 -8.20
N GLU A 107 9.40 17.69 -8.64
CA GLU A 107 10.44 18.38 -7.88
C GLU A 107 10.33 19.90 -8.11
N LYS A 108 10.20 20.66 -7.02
CA LYS A 108 10.02 22.12 -7.00
C LYS A 108 8.89 22.59 -7.91
N GLY A 109 7.79 21.82 -7.93
CA GLY A 109 6.62 22.06 -8.79
C GLY A 109 6.79 21.62 -10.25
N VAL A 110 7.94 21.06 -10.64
CA VAL A 110 8.16 20.51 -11.98
C VAL A 110 7.77 19.03 -12.00
N SER A 111 6.82 18.67 -12.86
CA SER A 111 6.35 17.28 -13.00
C SER A 111 7.42 16.35 -13.59
N LYS A 112 7.55 15.14 -13.02
CA LYS A 112 8.37 14.03 -13.51
C LYS A 112 7.48 12.91 -14.03
N MET A 113 7.19 12.93 -15.32
CA MET A 113 6.24 12.01 -15.96
C MET A 113 6.78 10.57 -16.03
N GLU A 114 8.11 10.41 -16.11
CA GLU A 114 8.81 9.13 -16.15
C GLU A 114 8.71 8.33 -14.84
N HIS A 115 8.31 8.97 -13.75
CA HIS A 115 8.03 8.35 -12.45
C HIS A 115 6.53 8.12 -12.21
N ARG A 116 5.71 8.25 -13.25
CA ARG A 116 4.27 8.01 -13.21
C ARG A 116 3.87 6.84 -14.10
N VAL A 117 2.76 6.23 -13.76
CA VAL A 117 2.05 5.25 -14.60
C VAL A 117 0.65 5.77 -14.89
N VAL A 118 0.20 5.58 -16.14
CA VAL A 118 -1.19 5.85 -16.52
C VAL A 118 -2.00 4.56 -16.48
N VAL A 119 -3.15 4.60 -15.82
CA VAL A 119 -4.18 3.55 -15.80
C VAL A 119 -5.54 4.23 -15.97
N ASN A 120 -6.34 3.79 -16.95
CA ASN A 120 -7.65 4.36 -17.27
C ASN A 120 -7.68 5.90 -17.43
N GLY A 121 -6.60 6.46 -18.00
CA GLY A 121 -6.48 7.91 -18.22
C GLY A 121 -6.10 8.72 -16.99
N GLN A 122 -5.85 8.08 -15.85
CA GLN A 122 -5.40 8.72 -14.61
C GLN A 122 -3.95 8.36 -14.28
N GLU A 123 -3.24 9.29 -13.65
CA GLU A 123 -1.82 9.16 -13.29
C GLU A 123 -1.64 8.74 -11.83
N TYR A 124 -0.75 7.77 -11.64
CA TYR A 124 -0.41 7.22 -10.33
C TYR A 124 1.11 7.11 -10.20
N ALA A 125 1.63 7.24 -8.98
CA ALA A 125 2.99 6.79 -8.68
C ALA A 125 3.02 5.27 -8.50
N VAL A 126 2.01 4.71 -7.82
CA VAL A 126 1.76 3.28 -7.72
C VAL A 126 0.28 3.02 -7.91
N TYR A 127 -0.07 2.12 -8.81
CA TYR A 127 -1.43 1.60 -8.96
C TYR A 127 -1.45 0.15 -8.52
N ILE A 128 -2.21 -0.15 -7.48
CA ILE A 128 -2.56 -1.53 -7.10
C ILE A 128 -4.06 -1.66 -7.32
N GLY A 129 -4.44 -2.61 -8.18
CA GLY A 129 -5.81 -2.88 -8.58
C GLY A 129 -6.65 -3.54 -7.49
N GLU A 130 -7.73 -4.17 -7.93
CA GLU A 130 -8.68 -4.86 -7.04
C GLU A 130 -8.26 -6.30 -6.77
N ARG A 131 -8.65 -6.84 -5.61
CA ARG A 131 -8.44 -8.25 -5.24
C ARG A 131 -6.96 -8.66 -5.34
N VAL A 132 -6.05 -7.72 -5.11
CA VAL A 132 -4.62 -7.98 -5.08
C VAL A 132 -4.21 -8.47 -3.70
N THR A 133 -3.26 -9.39 -3.65
CA THR A 133 -2.62 -9.77 -2.39
C THR A 133 -1.17 -9.35 -2.40
N LEU A 134 -0.81 -8.42 -1.52
CA LEU A 134 0.59 -8.12 -1.20
C LEU A 134 0.93 -8.90 0.07
N ALA A 135 1.55 -10.06 -0.10
CA ALA A 135 1.89 -10.97 0.99
C ALA A 135 3.03 -10.40 1.86
N PRO A 136 3.28 -10.95 3.07
CA PRO A 136 4.11 -10.29 4.07
C PRO A 136 5.51 -9.99 3.55
N GLN A 137 6.01 -8.82 3.93
CA GLN A 137 7.33 -8.30 3.57
C GLN A 137 7.57 -8.10 2.06
N SER A 138 6.54 -8.20 1.22
CA SER A 138 6.66 -7.75 -0.17
C SER A 138 6.77 -6.24 -0.27
N GLN A 139 7.30 -5.75 -1.38
CA GLN A 139 7.43 -4.32 -1.65
C GLN A 139 6.98 -3.99 -3.07
N VAL A 140 6.17 -2.93 -3.19
CA VAL A 140 5.80 -2.33 -4.47
C VAL A 140 6.31 -0.89 -4.47
N HIS A 141 7.29 -0.62 -5.33
CA HIS A 141 7.88 0.69 -5.45
C HIS A 141 7.53 1.34 -6.80
N GLY A 142 7.02 2.57 -6.77
CA GLY A 142 6.66 3.32 -7.98
C GLY A 142 7.85 3.75 -8.84
N PRO A 143 7.68 3.98 -10.16
CA PRO A 143 6.45 3.83 -10.95
C PRO A 143 6.04 2.37 -11.19
N SER A 144 4.91 1.91 -10.66
CA SER A 144 4.51 0.50 -10.81
C SER A 144 2.99 0.32 -10.93
N VAL A 145 2.59 -0.71 -11.66
CA VAL A 145 1.21 -1.20 -11.72
C VAL A 145 1.18 -2.64 -11.28
N VAL A 146 0.28 -2.97 -10.36
CA VAL A 146 -0.14 -4.34 -10.06
C VAL A 146 -1.62 -4.42 -10.38
N ALA A 147 -1.96 -5.10 -11.47
CA ALA A 147 -3.34 -5.22 -11.92
C ALA A 147 -4.13 -6.25 -11.09
N ASP A 148 -5.44 -6.29 -11.34
CA ASP A 148 -6.40 -7.02 -10.53
C ASP A 148 -6.06 -8.50 -10.36
N ASP A 149 -6.50 -9.08 -9.25
CA ASP A 149 -6.39 -10.51 -8.94
C ASP A 149 -4.93 -11.04 -8.84
N ALA A 150 -3.93 -10.15 -8.88
CA ALA A 150 -2.52 -10.53 -8.77
C ALA A 150 -2.14 -10.93 -7.33
N TYR A 151 -1.25 -11.91 -7.21
CA TYR A 151 -0.65 -12.33 -5.94
C TYR A 151 0.84 -12.00 -5.94
N ILE A 152 1.25 -11.06 -5.09
CA ILE A 152 2.63 -10.67 -4.87
C ILE A 152 3.12 -11.39 -3.62
N GLY A 153 3.89 -12.46 -3.82
CA GLY A 153 4.29 -13.38 -2.78
C GLY A 153 5.24 -12.79 -1.74
N MET A 154 5.45 -13.56 -0.67
CA MET A 154 6.22 -13.13 0.48
C MET A 154 7.62 -12.68 0.07
N GLN A 155 8.06 -11.52 0.58
CA GLN A 155 9.36 -10.93 0.25
C GLN A 155 9.60 -10.66 -1.25
N ALA A 156 8.55 -10.62 -2.08
CA ALA A 156 8.69 -10.27 -3.48
C ALA A 156 8.86 -8.76 -3.68
N LEU A 157 9.47 -8.35 -4.81
CA LEU A 157 9.70 -6.96 -5.16
C LEU A 157 9.10 -6.61 -6.52
N VAL A 158 8.38 -5.50 -6.60
CA VAL A 158 7.92 -4.88 -7.85
C VAL A 158 8.48 -3.46 -7.91
N PHE A 159 9.26 -3.12 -8.92
CA PHE A 159 9.81 -1.77 -9.09
C PHE A 159 9.93 -1.38 -10.56
N LYS A 160 9.44 -0.19 -10.95
CA LYS A 160 9.43 0.24 -12.37
C LYS A 160 8.74 -0.78 -13.28
N ALA A 161 7.74 -1.49 -12.79
CA ALA A 161 7.19 -2.67 -13.46
C ALA A 161 5.66 -2.66 -13.54
N ARG A 162 5.12 -3.33 -14.56
CA ARG A 162 3.68 -3.61 -14.65
C ARG A 162 3.44 -5.10 -14.55
N ILE A 163 2.64 -5.49 -13.57
CA ILE A 163 2.22 -6.86 -13.33
C ILE A 163 0.79 -7.00 -13.83
N GLY A 164 0.57 -7.86 -14.83
CA GLY A 164 -0.74 -8.09 -15.43
C GLY A 164 -1.72 -8.79 -14.50
N ALA A 165 -3.00 -8.77 -14.88
CA ALA A 165 -4.06 -9.33 -14.04
C ALA A 165 -3.86 -10.83 -13.80
N GLY A 166 -4.23 -11.30 -12.61
CA GLY A 166 -4.12 -12.70 -12.21
C GLY A 166 -2.69 -13.28 -12.20
N CYS A 167 -1.65 -12.43 -12.24
CA CYS A 167 -0.27 -12.91 -12.15
C CYS A 167 0.08 -13.41 -10.75
N VAL A 168 1.10 -14.26 -10.66
CA VAL A 168 1.68 -14.69 -9.39
C VAL A 168 3.18 -14.39 -9.38
N LEU A 169 3.64 -13.53 -8.48
CA LEU A 169 5.04 -13.48 -8.10
C LEU A 169 5.21 -14.42 -6.91
N GLU A 170 5.92 -15.53 -7.08
CA GLU A 170 6.18 -16.45 -5.98
C GLU A 170 7.09 -15.82 -4.91
N PRO A 171 7.23 -16.44 -3.72
CA PRO A 171 8.07 -15.88 -2.67
C PRO A 171 9.49 -15.55 -3.13
N ARG A 172 9.97 -14.35 -2.76
CA ARG A 172 11.27 -13.78 -3.12
C ARG A 172 11.48 -13.51 -4.62
N ALA A 173 10.45 -13.62 -5.46
CA ALA A 173 10.54 -13.19 -6.86
C ALA A 173 10.66 -11.66 -6.96
N ALA A 174 11.27 -11.16 -8.04
CA ALA A 174 11.36 -9.73 -8.28
C ALA A 174 11.11 -9.39 -9.76
N ALA A 175 10.37 -8.31 -10.00
CA ALA A 175 10.15 -7.73 -11.32
C ALA A 175 10.62 -6.27 -11.33
N ILE A 176 11.64 -5.98 -12.14
CA ILE A 176 12.28 -4.66 -12.16
C ILE A 176 12.36 -4.15 -13.59
N GLY A 177 11.66 -3.05 -13.90
CA GLY A 177 11.76 -2.42 -15.22
C GLY A 177 11.07 -3.17 -16.37
N VAL A 178 10.11 -4.05 -16.06
CA VAL A 178 9.50 -4.97 -17.03
C VAL A 178 7.98 -4.98 -16.96
N ASN A 179 7.33 -5.45 -18.03
CA ASN A 179 5.91 -5.74 -18.06
C ASN A 179 5.70 -7.26 -18.07
N ILE A 180 5.01 -7.80 -17.07
CA ILE A 180 4.60 -9.20 -17.02
C ILE A 180 3.15 -9.30 -17.51
N ARG A 181 2.94 -10.11 -18.56
CA ARG A 181 1.62 -10.29 -19.17
C ARG A 181 0.67 -11.04 -18.25
N GLU A 182 -0.63 -10.78 -18.38
CA GLU A 182 -1.69 -11.39 -17.56
C GLU A 182 -1.60 -12.92 -17.48
N GLY A 183 -1.96 -13.50 -16.32
CA GLY A 183 -1.99 -14.94 -16.10
C GLY A 183 -0.61 -15.63 -16.12
N HIS A 184 0.47 -14.91 -15.81
CA HIS A 184 1.84 -15.45 -15.77
C HIS A 184 2.36 -15.52 -14.35
N TYR A 185 3.35 -16.37 -14.12
CA TYR A 185 4.02 -16.39 -12.84
C TYR A 185 5.53 -16.25 -12.94
N VAL A 186 6.11 -15.64 -11.91
CA VAL A 186 7.55 -15.58 -11.69
C VAL A 186 7.90 -16.61 -10.62
N PRO A 187 8.73 -17.63 -10.92
CA PRO A 187 9.11 -18.64 -9.95
C PRO A 187 9.85 -18.05 -8.73
N ALA A 188 9.78 -18.75 -7.61
CA ALA A 188 10.35 -18.29 -6.35
C ALA A 188 11.84 -17.93 -6.48
N GLY A 189 12.22 -16.75 -5.99
CA GLY A 189 13.60 -16.26 -6.03
C GLY A 189 14.12 -15.79 -7.40
N VAL A 190 13.31 -15.88 -8.47
CA VAL A 190 13.71 -15.38 -9.80
C VAL A 190 13.59 -13.86 -9.84
N VAL A 191 14.64 -13.21 -10.36
CA VAL A 191 14.68 -11.76 -10.59
C VAL A 191 14.60 -11.51 -12.10
N VAL A 192 13.54 -10.82 -12.53
CA VAL A 192 13.24 -10.50 -13.92
C VAL A 192 13.58 -9.03 -14.16
N THR A 193 14.57 -8.76 -15.02
CA THR A 193 15.07 -7.41 -15.28
C THR A 193 15.15 -7.06 -16.76
N SER A 194 14.76 -7.96 -17.67
CA SER A 194 14.62 -7.68 -19.10
C SER A 194 13.25 -8.10 -19.61
N GLN A 195 12.75 -7.38 -20.63
CA GLN A 195 11.46 -7.70 -21.21
C GLN A 195 11.46 -9.09 -21.87
N GLU A 196 12.58 -9.53 -22.45
CA GLU A 196 12.73 -10.88 -23.00
C GLU A 196 12.54 -11.98 -21.93
N GLN A 197 13.07 -11.78 -20.71
CA GLN A 197 12.82 -12.68 -19.59
C GLN A 197 11.34 -12.68 -19.21
N ALA A 198 10.71 -11.51 -19.15
CA ALA A 198 9.30 -11.36 -18.81
C ALA A 198 8.38 -12.02 -19.85
N ASP A 199 8.67 -11.86 -21.14
CA ASP A 199 7.92 -12.45 -22.25
C ASP A 199 8.01 -13.98 -22.26
N SER A 200 9.12 -14.52 -21.75
CA SER A 200 9.40 -15.96 -21.65
C SER A 200 8.83 -16.62 -20.38
N LEU A 201 8.17 -15.86 -19.49
CA LEU A 201 7.62 -16.40 -18.25
C LEU A 201 6.55 -17.48 -18.52
N PRO A 202 6.46 -18.49 -17.65
CA PRO A 202 5.47 -19.55 -17.76
C PRO A 202 4.06 -19.05 -17.45
N ALA A 203 3.09 -19.57 -18.21
CA ALA A 203 1.67 -19.33 -17.95
C ALA A 203 1.19 -20.11 -16.73
N ILE A 204 0.23 -19.53 -16.02
CA ILE A 204 -0.52 -20.22 -14.97
C ILE A 204 -1.43 -21.27 -15.63
N THR A 205 -1.34 -22.50 -15.16
CA THR A 205 -2.14 -23.63 -15.67
C THR A 205 -3.01 -24.21 -14.55
N PRO A 206 -4.03 -25.05 -14.87
CA PRO A 206 -4.83 -25.71 -13.85
C PRO A 206 -4.04 -26.60 -12.86
N GLY A 207 -2.83 -27.03 -13.23
CA GLY A 207 -1.93 -27.80 -12.36
C GLY A 207 -0.92 -26.95 -11.58
N TYR A 208 -0.90 -25.63 -11.77
CA TYR A 208 0.05 -24.74 -11.10
C TYR A 208 -0.26 -24.63 -9.61
N ALA A 209 0.78 -24.72 -8.77
CA ALA A 209 0.65 -24.82 -7.31
C ALA A 209 -0.02 -23.59 -6.66
N TYR A 210 0.23 -22.38 -7.18
CA TYR A 210 -0.31 -21.13 -6.63
C TYR A 210 -1.50 -20.58 -7.42
N LYS A 211 -2.12 -21.38 -8.30
CA LYS A 211 -3.20 -20.91 -9.19
C LYS A 211 -4.39 -20.26 -8.48
N ASP A 212 -4.67 -20.68 -7.23
CA ASP A 212 -5.77 -20.15 -6.42
C ASP A 212 -5.30 -19.26 -5.25
N ALA A 213 -3.99 -18.98 -5.14
CA ALA A 213 -3.42 -18.30 -3.97
C ALA A 213 -4.03 -16.91 -3.75
N GLY A 214 -4.18 -16.12 -4.82
CA GLY A 214 -4.82 -14.81 -4.79
C GLY A 214 -6.28 -14.89 -4.32
N ALA A 215 -7.10 -15.71 -4.97
CA ALA A 215 -8.52 -15.85 -4.64
C ALA A 215 -8.75 -16.35 -3.19
N GLN A 216 -7.93 -17.30 -2.72
CA GLN A 216 -7.99 -17.79 -1.35
C GLN A 216 -7.59 -16.69 -0.36
N ALA A 217 -6.52 -15.95 -0.64
CA ALA A 217 -6.07 -14.85 0.22
C ALA A 217 -7.08 -13.70 0.28
N VAL A 218 -7.69 -13.31 -0.83
CA VAL A 218 -8.74 -12.26 -0.88
C VAL A 218 -9.93 -12.64 0.00
N LYS A 219 -10.42 -13.88 -0.13
CA LYS A 219 -11.53 -14.38 0.71
C LYS A 219 -11.21 -14.30 2.20
N VAL A 220 -9.99 -14.66 2.60
CA VAL A 220 -9.57 -14.62 4.01
C VAL A 220 -9.42 -13.18 4.48
N ASN A 221 -8.72 -12.34 3.73
CA ASN A 221 -8.35 -11.00 4.18
C ASN A 221 -9.52 -10.01 4.19
N THR A 222 -10.52 -10.19 3.32
CA THR A 222 -11.78 -9.41 3.39
C THR A 222 -12.56 -9.73 4.67
N GLN A 223 -12.61 -11.01 5.08
CA GLN A 223 -13.21 -11.42 6.36
C GLN A 223 -12.42 -10.91 7.57
N LEU A 224 -11.08 -10.88 7.47
CA LEU A 224 -10.24 -10.30 8.52
C LEU A 224 -10.44 -8.78 8.65
N ALA A 225 -10.51 -8.05 7.53
CA ALA A 225 -10.80 -6.62 7.55
C ALA A 225 -12.12 -6.32 8.28
N GLU A 226 -13.19 -7.06 7.94
CA GLU A 226 -14.48 -6.95 8.63
C GLU A 226 -14.38 -7.34 10.11
N GLY A 227 -13.76 -8.48 10.42
CA GLY A 227 -13.61 -8.98 11.78
C GLY A 227 -12.84 -8.01 12.69
N TYR A 228 -11.74 -7.42 12.20
CA TYR A 228 -10.98 -6.44 12.96
C TYR A 228 -11.70 -5.10 13.12
N ARG A 229 -12.47 -4.65 12.12
CA ARG A 229 -13.34 -3.47 12.27
C ARG A 229 -14.40 -3.67 13.36
N ASN A 230 -14.96 -4.87 13.45
CA ASN A 230 -15.95 -5.21 14.47
C ASN A 230 -15.32 -5.29 15.88
N LEU A 231 -14.05 -5.70 15.98
CA LEU A 231 -13.31 -5.75 17.25
C LEU A 231 -12.88 -4.36 17.73
N TYR A 232 -12.49 -3.49 16.80
CA TYR A 232 -11.98 -2.15 17.07
C TYR A 232 -12.83 -1.09 16.35
N PRO A 233 -14.11 -0.91 16.74
CA PRO A 233 -14.94 0.13 16.15
C PRO A 233 -14.33 1.51 16.41
N ALA A 234 -14.61 2.48 15.55
CA ALA A 234 -14.11 3.85 15.68
C ALA A 234 -14.34 4.39 17.10
N GLY A 235 -13.26 4.76 17.80
CA GLY A 235 -13.29 5.20 19.20
C GLY A 235 -13.00 4.11 20.25
N TYR A 236 -12.69 2.87 19.85
CA TYR A 236 -12.26 1.83 20.78
C TYR A 236 -10.95 2.24 21.50
N GLN A 237 -11.00 2.27 22.83
CA GLN A 237 -9.83 2.35 23.68
C GLN A 237 -9.64 0.98 24.33
N PRO A 238 -8.44 0.36 24.25
CA PRO A 238 -8.20 -0.87 24.98
C PRO A 238 -8.51 -0.61 26.46
N SER A 239 -9.45 -1.38 27.03
CA SER A 239 -9.67 -1.33 28.47
C SER A 239 -8.33 -1.58 29.14
N ALA A 240 -7.95 -0.73 30.09
CA ALA A 240 -6.78 -0.96 30.93
C ALA A 240 -6.80 -2.42 31.38
N ALA A 241 -5.63 -3.07 31.31
CA ALA A 241 -5.46 -4.47 31.73
C ALA A 241 -6.23 -4.69 33.04
N PRO A 242 -6.99 -5.80 33.17
CA PRO A 242 -7.70 -6.07 34.41
C PRO A 242 -6.69 -6.00 35.54
N GLU A 243 -6.95 -5.13 36.53
CA GLU A 243 -6.15 -5.09 37.75
C GLU A 243 -5.98 -6.53 38.22
N ALA A 244 -4.73 -6.95 38.36
CA ALA A 244 -4.40 -8.25 38.92
C ALA A 244 -5.23 -8.39 40.19
N ALA A 245 -6.16 -9.35 40.20
CA ALA A 245 -6.98 -9.63 41.36
C ALA A 245 -6.03 -9.77 42.54
N ALA A 246 -6.11 -8.82 43.48
CA ALA A 246 -5.34 -8.86 44.70
C ALA A 246 -5.76 -10.15 45.43
N GLY A 247 -4.92 -11.16 45.30
CA GLY A 247 -5.02 -12.40 46.04
C GLY A 247 -4.49 -12.20 47.45
N HIS A 248 -5.32 -12.65 48.40
CA HIS A 248 -5.11 -12.84 49.84
C HIS A 248 -5.38 -11.64 50.77
#